data_AF-A0A6H5JNA3-F1
#
_entry.id   AF-A0A6H5JNA3-F1
#
_cell.length_a   1.000
_cell.length_b   1.000
_cell.length_c   1.000
_cell.angle_alpha   90.00
_cell.angle_beta   90.00
_cell.angle_gamma   90.00
#
_symmetry.space_group_name_H-M   'P 1'
#
loop_
_entity.id
_entity.type
_entity.pdbx_description
1 polymer ?
#
loop_
_entity_poly.entity_id
_entity_poly.type
_entity_poly.pdbx_seq_one_letter_code
_entity_poly.pdbx_strand_id
1 'polypeptide(L)'
;MAVFDPLPVAANKNLSDFAPALSGAVVTDEDTLELANGTFFLGNRDWGSKLFIRPCYKEMADLILSGEVRDVVVIGTPGIVKPMFGYY
;
A
#
# COMPACT_ATOMS: atom_id res chain seq x y z
N MET A 1 20.50 18.34 -20.95
CA MET A 1 19.82 17.09 -20.53
C MET A 1 19.03 17.45 -19.29
N ALA A 2 17.76 17.82 -19.44
CA ALA A 2 16.93 18.21 -18.30
C ALA A 2 16.56 16.94 -17.53
N VAL A 3 17.10 16.82 -16.32
CA VAL A 3 16.64 15.84 -15.34
C VAL A 3 15.25 16.29 -14.94
N PHE A 4 14.23 15.51 -15.30
CA PHE A 4 12.91 15.67 -14.74
C PHE A 4 12.98 15.23 -13.28
N ASP A 5 13.23 16.17 -12.39
CA ASP A 5 12.94 15.94 -10.98
C ASP A 5 11.44 15.62 -10.88
N PRO A 6 11.05 14.50 -10.24
CA PRO A 6 9.64 14.25 -10.01
C PRO A 6 9.09 15.42 -9.21
N LEU A 7 8.05 16.07 -9.76
CA LEU A 7 7.36 17.18 -9.12
C LEU A 7 7.12 16.83 -7.65
N PRO A 8 7.33 17.78 -6.70
CA PRO A 8 7.02 17.51 -5.32
C PRO A 8 5.51 17.24 -5.25
N VAL A 9 5.12 15.96 -5.18
CA VAL A 9 3.75 15.55 -4.90
C VAL A 9 3.50 16.11 -3.51
N ALA A 10 2.85 17.27 -3.45
CA ALA A 10 2.40 17.86 -2.22
C ALA A 10 1.63 16.75 -1.51
N ALA A 11 2.07 16.42 -0.30
CA ALA A 11 1.40 15.46 0.56
C ALA A 11 -0.10 15.77 0.53
N ASN A 12 -0.87 15.02 -0.25
CA ASN A 12 -2.29 15.27 -0.37
C ASN A 12 -2.87 14.82 0.97
N LYS A 13 -3.12 15.79 1.85
CA LYS A 13 -3.72 15.55 3.17
C LYS A 13 -5.12 14.97 3.03
N ASN A 14 -5.74 15.14 1.87
CA ASN A 14 -6.97 14.44 1.54
C ASN A 14 -6.57 13.02 1.14
N LEU A 15 -7.01 12.04 1.93
CA LEU A 15 -6.87 10.59 1.69
C LEU A 15 -7.45 10.12 0.34
N SER A 16 -7.89 11.03 -0.54
CA SER A 16 -8.40 10.77 -1.89
C SER A 16 -7.42 9.95 -2.72
N ASP A 17 -6.12 10.14 -2.49
CA ASP A 17 -5.07 9.50 -3.27
C ASP A 17 -4.62 8.18 -2.63
N PHE A 18 -5.03 7.92 -1.39
CA PHE A 18 -4.62 6.74 -0.63
C PHE A 18 -5.24 5.45 -1.18
N ALA A 19 -6.54 5.47 -1.46
CA ALA A 19 -7.26 4.35 -2.06
C ALA A 19 -6.64 3.89 -3.41
N PRO A 20 -6.43 4.77 -4.40
CA PRO A 20 -5.78 4.38 -5.66
C PRO A 20 -4.30 4.02 -5.49
N ALA A 21 -3.58 4.65 -4.55
CA ALA A 21 -2.20 4.27 -4.24
C ALA A 21 -2.10 2.90 -3.57
N LEU A 22 -3.10 2.53 -2.77
CA LEU A 22 -3.24 1.22 -2.18
C LEU A 22 -3.52 0.20 -3.28
N SER A 23 -4.48 0.42 -4.19
CA SER A 23 -4.73 -0.52 -5.31
C SER A 23 -3.51 -0.79 -6.19
N GLY A 24 -2.59 0.18 -6.31
CA GLY A 24 -1.33 0.00 -7.05
C GLY A 24 -0.16 -0.48 -6.20
N ALA A 25 -0.36 -0.75 -4.91
CA ALA A 25 0.72 -1.09 -4.00
C ALA A 25 1.34 -2.45 -4.34
N VAL A 26 2.65 -2.55 -4.09
CA VAL A 26 3.43 -3.76 -4.36
C VAL A 26 4.01 -4.31 -3.07
N VAL A 27 4.03 -5.62 -2.94
CA VAL A 27 4.80 -6.27 -1.88
C VAL A 27 6.25 -6.35 -2.31
N THR A 28 7.14 -5.89 -1.45
CA THR A 28 8.58 -5.91 -1.68
C THR A 28 9.23 -7.13 -1.01
N ASP A 29 10.50 -7.37 -1.35
CA ASP A 29 11.29 -8.46 -0.76
C ASP A 29 11.56 -8.28 0.75
N GLU A 30 11.38 -7.08 1.28
CA GLU A 30 11.61 -6.72 2.69
C GLU A 30 10.40 -7.00 3.60
N ASP A 31 9.43 -7.79 3.15
CA ASP A 31 8.13 -7.99 3.81
C ASP A 31 7.41 -6.65 4.09
N THR A 32 7.49 -5.73 3.12
CA THR A 32 6.79 -4.45 3.18
C THR A 32 5.82 -4.29 2.01
N LEU A 33 4.68 -3.66 2.28
CA LEU A 33 3.75 -3.15 1.28
C LEU A 33 4.11 -1.71 0.97
N GLU A 34 4.50 -1.41 -0.27
CA GLU A 34 4.87 -0.08 -0.72
C GLU A 34 3.75 0.55 -1.57
N LEU A 35 3.30 1.74 -1.18
CA LEU A 35 2.25 2.48 -1.88
C LEU A 35 2.75 3.01 -3.23
N ALA A 36 1.89 2.97 -4.24
CA ALA A 36 2.19 3.51 -5.57
C ALA A 36 2.19 5.05 -5.61
N ASN A 37 2.59 5.59 -6.76
CA ASN A 37 2.44 7.01 -7.13
C ASN A 37 3.18 8.03 -6.22
N GLY A 38 4.22 7.59 -5.51
CA GLY A 38 4.94 8.46 -4.58
C GLY A 38 4.06 8.91 -3.41
N THR A 39 3.07 8.09 -3.05
CA THR A 39 2.13 8.37 -1.98
C THR A 39 2.73 7.92 -0.65
N PHE A 40 2.50 8.71 0.39
CA PHE A 40 3.00 8.42 1.73
C PHE A 40 1.85 8.06 2.66
N PHE A 41 2.13 7.25 3.67
CA PHE A 41 1.12 6.91 4.67
C PHE A 41 0.61 8.16 5.37
N LEU A 42 -0.72 8.37 5.33
CA LEU A 42 -1.39 9.58 5.82
C LEU A 42 -0.86 10.90 5.20
N GLY A 43 -0.22 10.82 4.03
CA GLY A 43 0.47 11.95 3.41
C GLY A 43 1.73 12.40 4.16
N ASN A 44 2.20 11.68 5.18
CA ASN A 44 3.39 12.09 5.93
C ASN A 44 4.67 11.51 5.32
N ARG A 45 5.51 12.36 4.73
CA ARG A 45 6.79 11.96 4.12
C ARG A 45 7.76 11.33 5.13
N ASP A 46 7.72 11.75 6.38
CA ASP A 46 8.62 11.25 7.43
C ASP A 46 8.27 9.81 7.83
N TRP A 47 7.04 9.37 7.55
CA TRP A 47 6.57 8.01 7.84
C TRP A 47 6.83 7.04 6.69
N GLY A 48 7.20 7.57 5.52
CA GLY A 48 7.50 6.79 4.33
C GLY A 48 6.27 6.26 3.58
N SER A 49 6.57 5.55 2.49
CA SER A 49 5.61 4.90 1.59
C SER A 49 5.48 3.40 1.86
N LYS A 50 6.26 2.85 2.80
CA LYS A 50 6.36 1.42 3.11
C LYS A 50 5.70 1.06 4.44
N LEU A 51 4.94 -0.04 4.46
CA LEU A 51 4.33 -0.61 5.66
C LEU A 51 4.82 -2.03 5.86
N PHE A 52 5.37 -2.32 7.04
CA PHE A 52 5.71 -3.70 7.39
C PHE A 52 4.46 -4.57 7.44
N ILE A 53 4.52 -5.69 6.72
CA ILE A 53 3.50 -6.72 6.71
C ILE A 53 4.10 -8.02 7.26
N ARG A 54 3.24 -8.90 7.77
CA ARG A 54 3.69 -10.22 8.25
C ARG A 54 3.91 -11.13 7.04
N PRO A 55 4.78 -12.15 7.11
CA PRO A 55 5.03 -13.07 6.00
C PRO A 55 3.75 -13.73 5.44
N CYS A 56 2.78 -14.06 6.29
CA CYS A 56 1.50 -14.62 5.85
C CYS A 56 0.70 -13.67 4.93
N TYR A 57 0.91 -12.36 5.05
CA TYR A 57 0.29 -11.38 4.17
C TYR A 57 1.01 -11.28 2.83
N LYS A 58 2.31 -11.61 2.74
CA LYS A 58 3.03 -11.67 1.47
C LYS A 58 2.49 -12.78 0.59
N GLU A 59 2.35 -13.99 1.16
CA GLU A 59 1.75 -15.13 0.47
C GLU A 59 0.30 -14.86 0.05
N MET A 60 -0.47 -14.16 0.90
CA MET A 60 -1.85 -13.80 0.60
C MET A 60 -1.95 -12.62 -0.38
N ALA A 61 -0.98 -11.71 -0.39
CA ALA A 61 -0.97 -10.56 -1.27
C ALA A 61 -0.95 -11.00 -2.73
N ASP A 62 -0.14 -11.99 -3.10
CA ASP A 62 -0.10 -12.47 -4.48
C ASP A 62 -1.48 -12.94 -4.98
N LEU A 63 -2.28 -13.56 -4.10
CA LEU A 63 -3.65 -14.00 -4.39
C LEU A 63 -4.67 -12.86 -4.43
N ILE A 64 -4.55 -11.89 -3.51
CA ILE A 64 -5.49 -10.77 -3.40
C ILE A 64 -5.22 -9.71 -4.48
N LEU A 65 -3.95 -9.38 -4.70
CA LEU A 65 -3.50 -8.36 -5.65
C LEU A 65 -3.61 -8.82 -7.11
N SER A 66 -3.57 -10.13 -7.38
CA SER A 66 -3.75 -10.65 -8.74
C SER A 66 -5.16 -10.43 -9.29
N GLY A 67 -6.15 -10.21 -8.41
CA GLY A 67 -7.56 -10.08 -8.80
C GLY A 67 -8.21 -11.39 -9.27
N GLU A 68 -7.51 -12.52 -9.14
CA GLU A 68 -8.04 -13.85 -9.46
C GLU A 68 -9.10 -14.30 -8.45
N VAL A 69 -8.91 -13.92 -7.18
CA VAL A 69 -9.88 -14.18 -6.13
C VAL A 69 -10.77 -12.96 -5.95
N ARG A 70 -12.08 -13.17 -6.05
CA ARG A 70 -13.10 -12.16 -5.73
C ARG A 70 -13.77 -12.56 -4.42
N ASP A 71 -14.20 -11.58 -3.63
CA ASP A 71 -14.90 -11.77 -2.36
C ASP A 71 -14.05 -12.38 -1.22
N VAL A 72 -12.96 -11.69 -0.84
CA VAL A 72 -12.07 -12.10 0.26
C VAL A 72 -12.51 -11.47 1.60
N VAL A 73 -12.62 -12.30 2.65
CA VAL A 73 -12.86 -11.82 4.01
C VAL A 73 -11.63 -12.09 4.89
N VAL A 74 -10.94 -11.02 5.28
CA VAL A 74 -9.79 -11.10 6.18
C VAL A 74 -10.23 -10.93 7.63
N ILE A 75 -10.11 -11.98 8.45
CA ILE A 75 -10.44 -11.98 9.89
C ILE A 75 -9.20 -12.10 10.77
N GLY A 76 -9.30 -11.65 12.02
CA GLY A 76 -8.24 -11.84 13.03
C GLY A 76 -8.22 -10.76 14.11
N THR A 77 -7.25 -10.84 15.01
CA THR A 77 -7.11 -9.94 16.18
C THR A 77 -6.87 -8.48 15.77
N PRO A 78 -7.40 -7.48 16.51
CA PRO A 78 -7.13 -6.07 16.24
C PRO A 78 -5.63 -5.76 16.12
N GLY A 79 -5.26 -4.79 15.27
CA GLY A 79 -3.87 -4.35 15.11
C GLY A 79 -3.02 -5.11 14.09
N ILE A 80 -3.52 -6.21 13.52
CA ILE A 80 -2.74 -7.02 12.55
C ILE A 80 -2.81 -6.51 11.09
N VAL A 81 -3.10 -5.23 10.86
CA VAL A 81 -3.02 -4.59 9.51
C VAL A 81 -4.11 -5.05 8.50
N LYS A 82 -5.15 -5.79 8.95
CA LYS A 82 -6.26 -6.25 8.08
C LYS A 82 -6.90 -5.20 7.16
N PRO A 83 -7.15 -3.94 7.60
CA PRO A 83 -7.80 -2.95 6.74
C PRO A 83 -7.03 -2.64 5.45
N MET A 84 -5.72 -2.89 5.43
CA MET A 84 -4.88 -2.70 4.23
C MET A 84 -5.14 -3.74 3.14
N PHE A 85 -5.65 -4.91 3.52
CA PHE A 85 -5.92 -6.04 2.61
C PHE A 85 -7.40 -6.17 2.28
N GLY A 86 -8.30 -5.56 3.05
CA GLY A 86 -9.74 -5.58 2.77
C GLY A 86 -10.20 -4.57 1.70
N TYR A 87 -9.28 -3.83 1.07
CA TYR A 87 -9.60 -2.86 0.02
C TYR A 87 -9.57 -3.47 -1.40
N TYR A 88 -8.97 -4.64 -1.54
CA TYR A 88 -8.85 -5.39 -2.79
C TYR A 88 -9.98 -6.42 -2.90
#